data_AF-A0A3B9AXI3-F1
#
_entry.id   AF-A0A3B9AXI3-F1
#
_cell.length_a   1.000
_cell.length_b   1.000
_cell.length_c   1.000
_cell.angle_alpha   90.00
_cell.angle_beta   90.00
_cell.angle_gamma   90.00
#
_symmetry.space_group_name_H-M   'P 1'
#
loop_
_entity.id
_entity.type
_entity.pdbx_description
1 polymer ?
#
loop_
_entity_poly.entity_id
_entity_poly.type
_entity_poly.pdbx_seq_one_letter_code
_entity_poly.pdbx_strand_id
1 'polypeptide(L)' 'GFICYRRKVLETMDLDKIRFIGYAFQIEMKYTAYRLGFTVKDVPITFKDREKGQSKMSLNIIKEAMLGVLQMRFR' A
#
# COMPACT_ATOMS: atom_id res chain seq x y z
N GLY A 1 3.55 -0.45 -5.77
CA GLY A 1 3.37 -1.43 -6.86
C GLY A 1 4.02 -2.76 -6.58
N PHE A 2 5.29 -2.77 -6.18
CA PHE A 2 6.06 -3.98 -5.94
C PHE A 2 6.61 -3.94 -4.53
N ILE A 3 6.09 -4.78 -3.64
CA ILE A 3 6.44 -4.83 -2.22
C ILE A 3 6.54 -6.30 -1.83
N CYS A 4 7.56 -6.65 -1.05
CA CYS A 4 7.71 -7.97 -0.47
C CYS A 4 7.48 -7.89 1.04
N TYR A 5 6.66 -8.79 1.56
CA TYR A 5 6.45 -8.97 2.99
C TYR A 5 7.03 -10.32 3.42
N ARG A 6 7.72 -10.34 4.56
CA ARG A 6 8.02 -11.62 5.22
C ARG A 6 6.71 -12.19 5.77
N ARG A 7 6.59 -13.52 5.76
CA ARG A 7 5.41 -14.23 6.29
C ARG A 7 4.97 -13.70 7.67
N LYS A 8 5.91 -13.59 8.60
CA LYS A 8 5.67 -13.08 9.96
C LYS A 8 5.01 -11.70 10.01
N VAL A 9 5.31 -10.82 9.05
CA VAL A 9 4.69 -9.48 8.98
C VAL A 9 3.20 -9.59 8.66
N LEU A 10 2.84 -10.46 7.72
CA LEU A 10 1.45 -10.69 7.33
C LEU A 10 0.68 -11.40 8.44
N GLU A 11 1.29 -12.37 9.12
CA GLU A 11 0.67 -13.11 10.24
C GLU A 11 0.43 -12.23 11.49
N THR A 12 1.26 -11.21 11.69
CA THR A 12 1.10 -10.27 12.82
C THR A 12 0.05 -9.19 12.52
N MET A 13 -0.31 -9.01 11.25
CA MET A 13 -1.25 -7.99 10.81
C MET A 13 -2.68 -8.54 10.84
N ASP A 14 -3.59 -7.78 11.43
CA ASP A 14 -5.03 -8.04 11.31
C ASP A 14 -5.50 -7.57 9.92
N LEU A 15 -5.49 -8.48 8.95
CA LEU A 15 -5.80 -8.19 7.55
C LEU A 15 -7.27 -7.80 7.35
N ASP A 16 -8.17 -8.22 8.24
CA ASP A 16 -9.61 -7.87 8.18
C ASP A 16 -9.85 -6.39 8.51
N LYS A 17 -8.87 -5.74 9.15
CA LYS A 17 -8.91 -4.29 9.46
C LYS A 17 -8.41 -3.40 8.34
N ILE A 18 -7.90 -3.97 7.23
CA ILE A 18 -7.44 -3.24 6.06
C ILE A 18 -8.66 -2.89 5.21
N ARG A 19 -8.93 -1.58 5.05
CA ARG A 19 -10.17 -1.09 4.42
C ARG A 19 -9.96 -0.49 3.05
N PHE A 20 -8.74 -0.09 2.72
CA PHE A 20 -8.48 0.41 1.37
C PHE A 20 -8.61 -0.68 0.33
N ILE A 21 -9.25 -0.30 -0.79
CA ILE A 21 -9.45 -1.15 -1.96
C ILE A 21 -8.56 -0.62 -3.10
N GLY A 22 -8.16 -1.50 -4.01
CA GLY A 22 -7.33 -1.10 -5.15
C GLY A 22 -5.94 -0.65 -4.72
N TYR A 23 -5.29 0.23 -5.48
CA TYR A 23 -3.88 0.54 -5.26
C TYR A 23 -3.56 1.13 -3.86
N ALA A 24 -4.55 1.73 -3.20
CA ALA A 24 -4.42 2.36 -1.90
C ALA A 24 -4.16 1.36 -0.75
N PHE A 25 -4.54 0.08 -0.89
CA PHE A 25 -4.32 -0.92 0.17
C PHE A 25 -2.84 -1.07 0.52
N GLN A 26 -1.95 -0.86 -0.47
CA GLN A 26 -0.50 -0.95 -0.25
C GLN A 26 0.01 0.12 0.73
N ILE A 27 -0.66 1.28 0.79
CA ILE A 27 -0.30 2.36 1.71
C ILE A 27 -0.66 1.95 3.14
N GLU A 28 -1.86 1.44 3.37
CA GLU A 28 -2.31 0.97 4.69
C GLU A 28 -1.56 -0.26 5.17
N MET A 29 -1.25 -1.21 4.28
CA MET A 29 -0.39 -2.35 4.60
C MET A 29 1.02 -1.89 5.05
N LYS A 30 1.65 -0.96 4.31
CA LYS A 30 2.97 -0.42 4.67
C LYS A 30 2.91 0.36 5.99
N TYR A 31 1.89 1.19 6.18
CA TYR A 31 1.70 1.96 7.41
C TYR A 31 1.43 1.06 8.62
N THR A 32 0.60 0.03 8.47
CA THR A 32 0.31 -0.94 9.52
C THR A 32 1.56 -1.73 9.90
N ALA A 33 2.36 -2.19 8.93
CA ALA A 33 3.64 -2.85 9.21
C ALA A 33 4.59 -1.94 10.00
N TYR A 34 4.66 -0.66 9.65
CA TYR A 34 5.43 0.34 10.39
C TYR A 34 4.91 0.54 11.82
N ARG A 35 3.57 0.67 12.00
CA ARG A 35 2.92 0.82 13.31
C ARG A 35 3.11 -0.40 14.21
N LEU A 36 3.24 -1.59 13.64
CA LEU A 36 3.55 -2.84 14.35
C LEU A 36 5.05 -2.99 14.71
N GLY A 37 5.88 -1.99 14.39
CA GLY A 37 7.30 -1.95 14.74
C GLY A 37 8.22 -2.72 13.80
N PHE A 38 7.74 -3.14 12.61
CA PHE A 38 8.60 -3.79 11.63
C PHE A 38 9.50 -2.79 10.89
N THR A 39 10.70 -3.24 10.54
CA THR A 39 11.62 -2.45 9.73
C THR A 39 11.19 -2.45 8.27
N VAL A 40 11.13 -1.25 7.68
CA VAL A 40 10.87 -1.04 6.26
C VAL A 40 12.19 -0.61 5.59
N LYS A 41 12.53 -1.25 4.47
CA LYS A 41 13.71 -0.92 3.66
C LYS A 41 13.30 -0.75 2.21
N ASP A 42 13.84 0.27 1.57
CA ASP A 42 13.66 0.47 0.13
C ASP A 42 14.79 -0.23 -0.65
N VAL A 43 14.40 -0.87 -1.76
CA VAL A 43 15.31 -1.57 -2.68
C VAL A 43 15.13 -0.96 -4.06
N PRO A 44 16.19 -0.42 -4.68
CA PRO A 44 16.07 0.22 -5.99
C PRO A 44 15.76 -0.83 -7.07
N ILE A 45 14.81 -0.50 -7.95
CA ILE A 45 14.46 -1.30 -9.12
C ILE A 45 14.20 -0.40 -10.31
N THR A 46 14.49 -0.89 -11.52
CA THR A 46 14.11 -0.23 -12.76
C THR A 46 12.71 -0.69 -13.17
N PHE A 47 11.75 0.22 -13.12
CA PHE A 47 10.44 -0.02 -13.71
C PHE A 47 10.53 0.16 -15.22
N LYS A 48 10.09 -0.85 -15.98
CA LYS A 48 9.87 -0.72 -17.43
C LYS A 48 8.46 -0.25 -17.68
N ASP A 49 8.29 0.64 -18.66
CA ASP A 49 6.98 1.10 -19.06
C ASP A 49 6.15 -0.01 -19.68
N ARG A 50 4.84 0.10 -19.48
CA ARG A 50 3.86 -0.84 -20.06
C ARG A 50 3.74 -0.58 -21.55
N GLU A 51 4.11 -1.57 -22.37
CA GLU A 51 4.07 -1.46 -23.83
C GLU A 51 2.67 -1.71 -24.44
N LYS A 52 1.77 -2.37 -23.72
CA LYS A 52 0.42 -2.74 -24.20
C LYS A 52 -0.66 -2.57 -23.11
N GLY A 53 -1.87 -2.17 -23.53
CA GLY A 53 -3.04 -1.98 -22.66
C GLY A 53 -3.18 -0.54 -22.12
N GLN A 54 -4.33 -0.21 -21.52
CA GLN A 54 -4.61 1.11 -20.94
C GLN A 54 -4.41 1.13 -19.42
N SER A 55 -4.08 2.31 -18.88
CA SER A 55 -3.92 2.50 -17.44
C SER A 55 -5.26 2.34 -16.73
N LYS A 56 -5.28 1.61 -15.61
CA LYS A 56 -6.45 1.54 -14.70
C LYS A 56 -6.46 2.66 -13.66
N MET A 57 -5.49 3.58 -13.71
CA MET A 57 -5.33 4.67 -12.74
C MET A 57 -6.22 5.86 -13.17
N SER A 58 -7.06 6.33 -12.25
CA SER A 58 -7.94 7.49 -12.45
C SER A 58 -7.72 8.55 -11.36
N LEU A 59 -8.07 9.80 -11.67
CA LEU A 59 -7.99 10.92 -10.72
C LEU A 59 -8.85 10.70 -9.46
N ASN A 60 -9.95 9.95 -9.57
CA ASN A 60 -10.80 9.62 -8.43
C ASN A 60 -10.08 8.70 -7.43
N ILE A 61 -9.38 7.67 -7.92
CA ILE A 61 -8.57 6.76 -7.08
C ILE A 61 -7.49 7.54 -6.31
N ILE A 62 -6.89 8.55 -6.95
CA ILE A 62 -5.86 9.40 -6.33
C ILE A 62 -6.46 10.24 -5.18
N LYS A 63 -7.63 10.84 -5.39
CA LYS A 63 -8.32 11.63 -4.36
C LYS A 63 -8.74 10.78 -3.15
N GLU A 64 -9.30 9.60 -3.40
CA GLU A 64 -9.71 8.66 -2.35
C GLU A 64 -8.50 8.21 -1.50
N ALA A 65 -7.38 7.89 -2.15
CA ALA A 65 -6.15 7.52 -1.45
C ALA A 65 -5.64 8.66 -0.55
N MET A 66 -5.63 9.91 -1.04
CA MET A 66 -5.19 11.06 -0.24
C MET A 66 -6.05 11.28 1.01
N LEU A 67 -7.39 11.24 0.86
CA LEU A 67 -8.32 11.42 1.98
C LEU A 67 -8.19 10.28 3.01
N GLY A 68 -8.11 9.03 2.55
CA GLY A 68 -7.98 7.91 3.47
C GLY A 68 -6.65 7.91 4.22
N VAL A 69 -5.55 8.39 3.61
CA VAL A 69 -4.26 8.50 4.31
C VAL A 69 -4.34 9.47 5.48
N LEU A 70 -5.08 10.58 5.33
CA LEU A 70 -5.36 11.49 6.44
C LEU A 70 -6.13 10.78 7.55
N GLN A 71 -7.19 10.03 7.21
CA GLN A 71 -7.99 9.29 8.18
C GLN A 71 -7.19 8.24 8.95
N MET A 72 -6.25 7.54 8.30
CA MET A 72 -5.38 6.56 8.97
C MET A 72 -4.52 7.19 10.07
N ARG A 73 -4.09 8.45 9.92
CA ARG A 73 -3.20 9.11 10.87
C ARG A 73 -3.90 9.44 12.19
N PHE A 74 -5.22 9.61 12.16
CA PHE A 74 -6.05 9.95 13.33
C PHE A 74 -6.78 8.73 13.94
N ARG A 75 -6.41 7.53 13.50
CA ARG A 75 -6.92 6.24 13.99
C ARG A 75 -5.86 5.52 14.84
#